data_AF-A0A529Z3Z7-F1
#
_entry.id   AF-A0A529Z3Z7-F1
#
_cell.length_a   1.000
_cell.length_b   1.000
_cell.length_c   1.000
_cell.angle_alpha   90.00
_cell.angle_beta   90.00
_cell.angle_gamma   90.00
#
_symmetry.space_group_name_H-M   'P 1'
#
loop_
_entity.id
_entity.type
_entity.pdbx_description
1 polymer ?
#
loop_
_entity_poly.entity_id
_entity_poly.type
_entity_poly.pdbx_seq_one_letter_code
_entity_poly.pdbx_strand_id
1 'polypeptide(L)'
;EEHDADPTDSYGLSKLLGEKIARSFASRTGADIYALRIGGVVEPKDYARFPEFLADPSKRRRDAWTYMDARDLGQIVDLCVEKDGLGFQIFNAVNDNIVSELPTAEFLRKHAPDIPVTRTMDAFEGPISNRKLRDVLGFRQEHDWRTQ
;
A
#
# COMPACT_ATOMS: atom_id res chain seq x y z
N GLU A 1 -1.56 -7.31 5.47
CA GLU A 1 -1.63 -6.56 6.74
C GLU A 1 -1.32 -7.44 7.96
N GLU A 2 -1.35 -8.77 7.82
CA GLU A 2 -1.02 -9.75 8.88
C GLU A 2 0.49 -10.02 9.08
N HIS A 3 1.35 -9.55 8.16
CA HIS A 3 2.80 -9.70 8.29
C HIS A 3 3.29 -8.89 9.50
N ASP A 4 4.15 -9.49 10.33
CA ASP A 4 4.72 -8.83 11.49
C ASP A 4 5.55 -7.62 11.06
N ALA A 5 5.27 -6.45 11.62
CA ALA A 5 5.94 -5.23 11.24
C ALA A 5 7.20 -5.07 12.08
N ASP A 6 8.37 -5.18 11.44
CA ASP A 6 9.67 -5.06 12.10
C ASP A 6 10.52 -3.95 11.44
N PRO A 7 10.17 -2.67 11.68
CA PRO A 7 10.89 -1.54 11.09
C PRO A 7 12.29 -1.38 11.71
N THR A 8 13.30 -1.18 10.87
CA THR A 8 14.70 -1.03 11.28
C THR A 8 15.12 0.40 11.60
N ASP A 9 14.27 1.39 11.31
CA ASP A 9 14.54 2.81 11.52
C ASP A 9 13.58 3.45 12.53
N SER A 10 14.00 4.57 13.12
CA SER A 10 13.25 5.26 14.18
C SER A 10 11.91 5.83 13.70
N TYR A 11 11.81 6.23 12.43
CA TYR A 11 10.57 6.72 11.86
C TYR A 11 9.55 5.57 11.74
N GLY A 12 9.94 4.45 11.13
CA GLY A 12 9.11 3.26 11.02
C GLY A 12 8.66 2.74 12.38
N LEU A 13 9.57 2.68 13.35
CA LEU A 13 9.24 2.28 14.72
C LEU A 13 8.20 3.22 15.37
N SER A 14 8.37 4.54 15.21
CA SER A 14 7.41 5.51 15.75
C SER A 14 5.99 5.32 15.17
N LYS A 15 5.89 4.98 13.87
CA LYS A 15 4.60 4.72 13.20
C LYS A 15 3.96 3.43 13.71
N LEU A 16 4.76 2.37 13.90
CA LEU A 16 4.27 1.11 14.47
C LEU A 16 3.77 1.30 15.90
N LEU A 17 4.45 2.10 16.73
CA LEU A 17 3.96 2.45 18.06
C LEU A 17 2.62 3.19 18.00
N GLY A 18 2.44 4.07 17.02
CA GLY A 18 1.16 4.72 16.73
C GLY A 18 0.03 3.72 16.49
N GLU A 19 0.27 2.65 15.72
CA GLU A 19 -0.71 1.58 15.50
C GLU A 19 -1.09 0.87 16.81
N LYS A 20 -0.11 0.60 17.70
CA LYS A 20 -0.39 -0.03 19.00
C LYS A 20 -1.19 0.88 19.93
N ILE A 21 -0.89 2.18 19.93
CA ILE A 21 -1.66 3.19 20.68
C ILE A 21 -3.09 3.26 20.14
N ALA A 22 -3.26 3.36 18.83
CA ALA A 22 -4.57 3.38 18.17
C ALA A 22 -5.42 2.16 18.56
N ARG A 23 -4.85 0.95 18.52
CA ARG A 23 -5.54 -0.27 18.95
C ARG A 23 -6.01 -0.20 20.41
N SER A 24 -5.17 0.31 21.31
CA SER A 24 -5.52 0.47 22.72
C SER A 24 -6.68 1.45 22.91
N PHE A 25 -6.67 2.58 22.20
CA PHE A 25 -7.76 3.55 22.26
C PHE A 25 -9.06 2.99 21.70
N ALA A 26 -9.04 2.35 20.53
CA ALA A 26 -10.20 1.69 19.95
C ALA A 26 -10.82 0.67 20.92
N SER A 27 -9.99 -0.17 21.54
CA SER A 27 -10.44 -1.15 22.55
C SER A 27 -11.02 -0.49 23.80
N ARG A 28 -10.52 0.68 24.21
CA ARG A 28 -10.96 1.37 25.43
C ARG A 28 -12.25 2.16 25.22
N THR A 29 -12.39 2.82 24.07
CA THR A 29 -13.51 3.74 23.81
C THR A 29 -14.61 3.11 22.98
N GLY A 30 -14.33 1.99 22.30
CA GLY A 30 -15.23 1.41 21.31
C GLY A 30 -15.26 2.20 19.99
N ALA A 31 -14.37 3.17 19.80
CA ALA A 31 -14.29 3.94 18.56
C ALA A 31 -13.62 3.13 17.45
N ASP A 32 -14.10 3.32 16.22
CA ASP A 32 -13.41 2.85 15.03
C ASP A 32 -12.13 3.68 14.81
N ILE A 33 -10.99 3.00 14.63
CA ILE A 33 -9.71 3.65 14.34
C ILE A 33 -8.99 2.86 13.26
N TYR A 34 -8.82 3.48 12.10
CA TYR A 34 -8.21 2.85 10.93
C TYR A 34 -6.80 3.41 10.68
N ALA A 35 -5.80 2.55 10.73
CA ALA A 35 -4.41 2.87 10.43
C ALA A 35 -4.13 2.58 8.95
N LEU A 36 -3.87 3.65 8.19
CA LEU A 36 -3.47 3.55 6.79
C LEU A 36 -1.95 3.50 6.68
N ARG A 37 -1.41 2.40 6.15
CA ARG A 37 -0.01 2.28 5.75
C ARG A 37 0.10 2.78 4.32
N ILE A 38 0.34 4.09 4.18
CA ILE A 38 0.34 4.81 2.91
C ILE A 38 1.66 4.52 2.19
N GLY A 39 1.58 4.02 0.95
CA GLY A 39 2.75 3.86 0.09
C GLY A 39 3.33 5.18 -0.39
N GLY A 40 4.35 5.13 -1.26
CA GLY A 40 4.92 6.33 -1.86
C GLY A 40 3.87 7.15 -2.62
N VAL A 41 3.47 8.29 -2.06
CA VAL A 41 2.43 9.15 -2.63
C VAL A 41 2.92 9.80 -3.93
N VAL A 42 2.07 9.77 -4.95
CA VAL A 42 2.27 10.38 -6.27
C VAL A 42 1.15 11.39 -6.49
N GLU A 43 1.53 12.66 -6.75
CA GLU A 43 0.59 13.67 -7.19
C GLU A 43 0.45 13.66 -8.72
N PRO A 44 -0.64 14.21 -9.31
CA PRO A 44 -0.84 14.26 -10.77
C PRO A 44 0.38 14.79 -11.57
N LYS A 45 1.08 15.78 -11.05
CA LYS A 45 2.29 16.35 -11.69
C LYS A 45 3.49 15.40 -11.69
N ASP A 46 3.54 14.44 -10.77
CA ASP A 46 4.68 13.53 -10.59
C ASP A 46 4.61 12.29 -11.50
N TYR A 47 3.50 12.08 -12.21
CA TYR A 47 3.38 10.98 -13.18
C TYR A 47 4.43 11.04 -14.29
N ALA A 48 4.91 12.24 -14.63
CA ALA A 48 6.02 12.44 -15.56
C ALA A 48 7.31 11.70 -15.16
N ARG A 49 7.42 11.23 -13.91
CA ARG A 49 8.58 10.49 -13.39
C ARG A 49 8.48 8.97 -13.62
N PHE A 50 7.34 8.42 -14.04
CA PHE A 50 7.20 6.97 -14.24
C PHE A 50 8.17 6.37 -15.27
N PRO A 51 8.46 7.03 -16.42
CA PRO A 51 9.50 6.57 -17.33
C PRO A 51 10.87 6.39 -16.64
N GLU A 52 11.20 7.26 -15.69
CA GLU A 52 12.43 7.17 -14.90
C GLU A 52 12.42 5.94 -13.96
N PHE A 53 11.27 5.63 -13.35
CA PHE A 53 11.13 4.47 -12.47
C PHE A 53 11.16 3.14 -13.23
N LEU A 54 10.65 3.12 -14.47
CA LEU A 54 10.75 1.95 -15.35
C LEU A 54 12.20 1.72 -15.82
N ALA A 55 12.92 2.80 -16.14
CA ALA A 55 14.31 2.73 -16.56
C ALA A 55 15.26 2.28 -15.43
N ASP A 56 14.98 2.65 -14.18
CA ASP A 56 15.72 2.21 -13.01
C ASP A 56 14.78 1.70 -11.90
N PRO A 57 14.47 0.39 -11.91
CA PRO A 57 13.61 -0.22 -10.92
C PRO A 57 14.14 -0.12 -9.48
N SER A 58 15.43 0.12 -9.26
CA SER A 58 15.98 0.22 -7.90
C SER A 58 15.38 1.41 -7.13
N LYS A 59 14.95 2.45 -7.84
CA LYS A 59 14.37 3.69 -7.27
C LYS A 59 13.10 3.45 -6.47
N ARG A 60 12.33 2.41 -6.80
CA ARG A 60 11.08 2.05 -6.10
C ARG A 60 11.17 0.75 -5.30
N ARG A 61 12.38 0.23 -5.08
CA ARG A 61 12.57 -0.97 -4.25
C ARG A 61 12.03 -0.79 -2.82
N ARG A 62 12.20 0.40 -2.23
CA ARG A 62 11.73 0.71 -0.86
C ARG A 62 10.22 0.65 -0.73
N ASP A 63 9.49 1.02 -1.78
CA ASP A 63 8.03 0.97 -1.86
C ASP A 63 7.52 -0.36 -2.43
N ALA A 64 8.41 -1.37 -2.53
CA ALA A 64 8.13 -2.64 -3.19
C ALA A 64 7.50 -2.48 -4.59
N TRP A 65 7.94 -1.46 -5.33
CA TRP A 65 7.45 -1.13 -6.67
C TRP A 65 5.95 -0.82 -6.75
N THR A 66 5.35 -0.42 -5.63
CA THR A 66 3.99 0.12 -5.55
C THR A 66 4.03 1.64 -5.35
N TYR A 67 2.87 2.28 -5.39
CA TYR A 67 2.69 3.69 -5.08
C TYR A 67 1.27 3.96 -4.60
N MET A 68 0.98 5.22 -4.29
CA MET A 68 -0.39 5.65 -4.06
C MET A 68 -0.68 6.99 -4.73
N ASP A 69 -1.65 7.05 -5.63
CA ASP A 69 -2.13 8.33 -6.17
C ASP A 69 -2.81 9.14 -5.06
N ALA A 70 -2.53 10.44 -4.99
CA ALA A 70 -3.11 11.33 -3.98
C ALA A 70 -4.65 11.40 -4.00
N ARG A 71 -5.27 11.25 -5.18
CA ARG A 71 -6.74 11.24 -5.37
C ARG A 71 -7.34 9.90 -4.97
N ASP A 72 -6.68 8.78 -5.30
CA ASP A 72 -7.08 7.45 -4.82
C ASP A 72 -6.93 7.35 -3.29
N LEU A 73 -5.91 7.97 -2.72
CA LEU A 73 -5.78 8.11 -1.26
C LEU A 73 -6.95 8.92 -0.67
N GLY A 74 -7.40 9.96 -1.36
CA GLY A 74 -8.61 10.71 -1.01
C GLY A 74 -9.84 9.81 -0.97
N GLN A 75 -10.03 8.95 -1.97
CA GLN A 75 -11.10 7.95 -1.99
C GLN A 75 -11.01 7.00 -0.79
N ILE A 76 -9.81 6.49 -0.46
CA ILE A 76 -9.63 5.59 0.69
C ILE A 76 -10.03 6.28 2.01
N VAL A 77 -9.64 7.55 2.18
CA VAL A 77 -9.98 8.33 3.38
C VAL A 77 -11.50 8.55 3.46
N ASP A 78 -12.15 8.89 2.35
CA ASP A 78 -13.60 9.07 2.27
C ASP A 78 -14.33 7.78 2.68
N LEU A 79 -13.94 6.64 2.09
CA LEU A 79 -14.48 5.32 2.44
C LEU A 79 -14.24 4.92 3.90
N CYS A 80 -13.13 5.38 4.50
CA CYS A 80 -12.86 5.16 5.92
C CYS A 80 -13.80 5.98 6.82
N VAL A 81 -14.13 7.22 6.42
CA VAL A 81 -15.04 8.09 7.18
C VAL A 81 -16.48 7.58 7.13
N GLU A 82 -16.89 6.99 6.01
CA GLU A 82 -18.24 6.43 5.86
C GLU A 82 -18.43 5.04 6.51
N LYS A 83 -17.35 4.40 6.97
CA LYS A 83 -17.39 3.02 7.46
C LYS A 83 -17.28 2.93 8.98
N ASP A 84 -18.32 2.39 9.60
CA ASP A 84 -18.35 2.08 11.03
C ASP A 84 -18.33 0.57 11.33
N GLY A 85 -18.05 0.23 12.59
CA GLY A 85 -18.24 -1.09 13.18
C GLY A 85 -17.10 -2.09 12.96
N LEU A 86 -15.91 -1.62 12.59
CA LEU A 86 -14.75 -2.49 12.34
C LEU A 86 -13.75 -2.51 13.51
N GLY A 87 -13.90 -1.64 14.50
CA GLY A 87 -12.96 -1.40 15.58
C GLY A 87 -11.62 -0.88 15.08
N PHE A 88 -10.53 -1.45 15.58
CA PHE A 88 -9.20 -1.13 15.07
C PHE A 88 -8.87 -1.95 13.83
N GLN A 89 -8.50 -1.26 12.74
CA GLN A 89 -8.07 -1.91 11.51
C GLN A 89 -6.76 -1.31 10.99
N ILE A 90 -5.96 -2.15 10.35
CA ILE A 90 -4.82 -1.75 9.53
C ILE A 90 -5.18 -2.02 8.07
N PHE A 91 -4.86 -1.07 7.20
CA PHE A 91 -5.03 -1.18 5.75
C PHE A 91 -3.76 -0.71 5.03
N ASN A 92 -3.30 -1.49 4.04
CA ASN A 92 -2.25 -1.04 3.13
C ASN A 92 -2.85 -0.13 2.05
N ALA A 93 -2.57 1.17 2.12
CA ALA A 93 -2.99 2.16 1.14
C ALA A 93 -1.96 2.28 0.02
N VAL A 94 -2.06 1.33 -0.92
CA VAL A 94 -1.26 1.24 -2.14
C VAL A 94 -2.16 0.93 -3.32
N ASN A 95 -1.63 1.15 -4.52
CA ASN A 95 -2.32 0.90 -5.79
C ASN A 95 -2.36 -0.61 -6.11
N ASP A 96 -3.17 -1.00 -7.09
CA ASP A 96 -3.38 -2.40 -7.48
C ASP A 96 -2.18 -2.99 -8.22
N ASN A 97 -1.51 -2.20 -9.07
CA ASN A 97 -0.55 -2.68 -10.06
C ASN A 97 0.92 -2.39 -9.73
N ILE A 98 1.82 -3.33 -10.00
CA ILE A 98 3.26 -3.08 -9.93
C ILE A 98 3.70 -2.01 -10.94
N VAL A 99 4.68 -1.18 -10.57
CA VAL A 99 5.38 -0.26 -11.48
C VAL A 99 6.45 -1.04 -12.24
N SER A 100 6.01 -1.77 -13.27
CA SER A 100 6.85 -2.58 -14.15
C SER A 100 6.12 -2.86 -15.46
N GLU A 101 6.87 -3.03 -16.56
CA GLU A 101 6.35 -3.57 -17.82
C GLU A 101 6.32 -5.11 -17.84
N LEU A 102 7.13 -5.75 -17.00
CA LEU A 102 7.15 -7.21 -16.82
C LEU A 102 6.06 -7.66 -15.84
N PRO A 103 5.46 -8.86 -16.04
CA PRO A 103 4.59 -9.47 -15.05
C PRO A 103 5.27 -9.58 -13.68
N THR A 104 4.51 -9.39 -12.59
CA THR A 104 5.03 -9.30 -11.21
C THR A 104 5.94 -10.48 -10.86
N ALA A 105 5.54 -11.72 -11.18
CA ALA A 105 6.33 -12.90 -10.87
C ALA A 105 7.68 -12.93 -11.62
N GLU A 106 7.71 -12.48 -12.88
CA GLU A 106 8.94 -12.40 -13.65
C GLU A 106 9.84 -11.28 -13.13
N PHE A 107 9.25 -10.11 -12.86
CA PHE A 107 9.95 -8.97 -12.31
C PHE A 107 10.62 -9.29 -10.97
N LEU A 108 9.90 -9.93 -10.05
CA LEU A 108 10.44 -10.30 -8.74
C LEU A 108 11.55 -11.34 -8.85
N ARG A 109 11.45 -12.33 -9.74
CA ARG A 109 12.56 -13.26 -9.99
C ARG A 109 13.83 -12.55 -10.47
N LYS A 110 13.70 -11.47 -11.23
CA LYS A 110 14.84 -10.70 -11.76
C LYS A 110 15.43 -9.73 -10.72
N HIS A 111 14.59 -9.04 -9.96
CA HIS A 111 15.01 -7.92 -9.11
C HIS A 111 15.03 -8.25 -7.61
N ALA A 112 14.39 -9.34 -7.19
CA ALA A 112 14.29 -9.77 -5.80
C ALA A 112 14.18 -11.31 -5.69
N PRO A 113 15.13 -12.08 -6.25
CA PRO A 113 15.03 -13.54 -6.34
C PRO A 113 14.94 -14.24 -4.98
N ASP A 114 15.54 -13.65 -3.94
CA ASP A 114 15.64 -14.25 -2.61
C ASP A 114 14.45 -13.92 -1.70
N ILE A 115 13.50 -13.08 -2.15
CA ILE A 115 12.35 -12.69 -1.35
C ILE A 115 11.25 -13.77 -1.45
N PRO A 116 10.81 -14.36 -0.32
CA PRO A 116 9.72 -15.33 -0.35
C PRO A 116 8.43 -14.74 -0.89
N VAL A 117 7.82 -15.43 -1.85
CA VAL A 117 6.48 -15.12 -2.35
C VAL A 117 5.46 -15.89 -1.52
N THR A 118 4.61 -15.17 -0.79
CA THR A 118 3.69 -15.77 0.21
C THR A 118 2.38 -16.29 -0.39
N ARG A 119 2.07 -15.95 -1.64
CA ARG A 119 0.89 -16.40 -2.39
C ARG A 119 1.04 -16.18 -3.88
N THR A 120 0.18 -16.81 -4.67
CA THR A 120 0.00 -16.45 -6.08
C THR A 120 -0.55 -15.03 -6.21
N MET A 121 -0.04 -14.29 -7.20
CA MET A 121 -0.43 -12.91 -7.52
C MET A 121 -0.95 -12.86 -8.95
N ASP A 122 -1.87 -11.92 -9.22
CA ASP A 122 -2.28 -11.64 -10.60
C ASP A 122 -1.10 -11.10 -11.42
N ALA A 123 -1.23 -11.14 -12.75
CA ALA A 123 -0.11 -10.89 -13.68
C ALA A 123 0.65 -9.58 -13.39
N PHE A 124 -0.04 -8.53 -12.95
CA PHE A 124 0.54 -7.23 -12.63
C PHE A 124 0.23 -6.76 -11.21
N GLU A 125 -0.26 -7.63 -10.32
CA GLU A 125 -0.58 -7.24 -8.95
C GLU A 125 0.65 -6.70 -8.22
N GLY A 126 0.48 -5.63 -7.46
CA GLY A 126 1.52 -5.05 -6.62
C GLY A 126 2.01 -6.04 -5.54
N PRO A 127 3.32 -6.09 -5.24
CA PRO A 127 3.85 -6.95 -4.18
C PRO A 127 3.27 -6.65 -2.78
N ILE A 128 2.91 -5.40 -2.51
CA ILE A 128 2.13 -5.02 -1.33
C ILE A 128 0.65 -5.11 -1.71
N SER A 129 -0.06 -6.03 -1.05
CA SER A 129 -1.49 -6.23 -1.27
C SER A 129 -2.32 -5.13 -0.62
N ASN A 130 -3.24 -4.52 -1.38
CA ASN A 130 -4.32 -3.68 -0.89
C ASN A 130 -5.68 -4.40 -0.83
N ARG A 131 -5.70 -5.73 -1.02
CA ARG A 131 -6.92 -6.55 -1.09
C ARG A 131 -7.91 -6.26 0.04
N LYS A 132 -7.43 -6.05 1.27
CA LYS A 132 -8.28 -5.73 2.42
C LYS A 132 -9.04 -4.41 2.25
N LEU A 133 -8.43 -3.38 1.66
CA LEU A 133 -9.14 -2.13 1.32
C LEU A 133 -10.29 -2.40 0.36
N ARG A 134 -10.03 -3.17 -0.71
CA ARG A 134 -11.03 -3.49 -1.73
C ARG A 134 -12.17 -4.32 -1.14
N ASP A 135 -11.86 -5.33 -0.34
CA ASP A 135 -12.84 -6.27 0.20
C ASP A 135 -13.68 -5.67 1.35
N VAL A 136 -13.07 -4.83 2.21
CA VAL A 136 -13.72 -4.32 3.42
C VAL A 136 -14.33 -2.92 3.22
N LEU A 137 -13.61 -2.04 2.52
CA LEU A 137 -14.01 -0.66 2.28
C LEU A 137 -14.59 -0.44 0.88
N GLY A 138 -14.40 -1.38 -0.05
CA GLY A 138 -14.89 -1.21 -1.42
C GLY A 138 -14.00 -0.34 -2.30
N PHE A 139 -12.75 -0.09 -1.88
CA PHE A 139 -11.79 0.71 -2.65
C PHE A 139 -11.64 0.20 -4.09
N ARG A 140 -11.61 1.12 -5.05
CA ARG A 140 -11.30 0.84 -6.46
C ARG A 140 -10.30 1.87 -6.94
N GLN A 141 -9.14 1.42 -7.41
CA GLN A 141 -8.16 2.31 -7.99
C GLN A 141 -8.73 2.99 -9.25
N GLU A 142 -8.67 4.32 -9.31
CA GLU A 142 -9.10 5.11 -10.47
C GLU A 142 -7.93 5.68 -11.26
N HIS A 143 -6.73 5.75 -10.66
CA HIS A 143 -5.56 6.38 -11.27
C HIS A 143 -4.39 5.40 -11.44
N ASP A 144 -4.43 4.61 -12.51
CA ASP A 144 -3.33 3.74 -12.91
C ASP A 144 -2.30 4.51 -13.75
N TRP A 145 -1.03 4.44 -13.34
CA TRP A 145 0.12 5.00 -14.04
C TRP A 145 0.22 4.55 -15.50
N ARG A 146 -0.29 3.37 -15.83
CA ARG A 146 -0.33 2.86 -17.21
C ARG A 146 -1.30 3.62 -18.12
N THR A 147 -2.21 4.36 -17.52
CA THR A 147 -3.29 5.09 -18.20
C THR A 147 -3.23 6.60 -17.99
N GLN A 148 -2.22 7.08 -17.24
CA GLN A 148 -1.97 8.51 -17.05
C GLN A 148 -1.12 9.10 -18.18
#